data_AF-A0A7S2TY72-F1
#
_entry.id   AF-A0A7S2TY72-F1
#
_cell.length_a   1.000
_cell.length_b   1.000
_cell.length_c   1.000
_cell.angle_alpha   90.00
_cell.angle_beta   90.00
_cell.angle_gamma   90.00
#
_symmetry.space_group_name_H-M   'P 1'
#
loop_
_entity.id
_entity.type
_entity.pdbx_description
1 polymer ?
#
loop_
_entity_poly.entity_id
_entity_poly.type
_entity_poly.pdbx_seq_one_letter_code
_entity_poly.pdbx_strand_id
1 'polypeptide(L)'
;EMARTAGNELATTFASTFEHPSQMGHCRMWVSPFQRTRQTAHAILESPAGEWVSDVKESPFLVEQDWGLFEGTGIDDARDHYPDEWRRLQKLRDHQGKFWARMPMGESCFDVCTRVSNFFSTTARDRSPKWFKGRPGIDNIIVVSHGVTIRSFIMMWCNFSPEWFEVNVNPPNCSILHIEDSTLRGYLFPGYGKNGQALDVEDLAIAPDPSFIEILEGACKGEVCDPYHWTNKDTGALHEFFNAIDDDRNGVISIQEAQRHLGPHGSSGIMQKASENTLDFEKMLELFKEDCLENPPPIAYHHILSVATKVAKGQLSKADGEKEYVRLAELSFSNNELPWMGRE
;
A
#
# COMPACT_ATOMS: atom_id res chain seq x y z
N GLU A 1 -17.82 20.05 15.86
CA GLU A 1 -17.66 20.83 14.62
C GLU A 1 -16.67 20.22 13.65
N MET A 2 -15.35 20.22 13.93
CA MET A 2 -14.33 19.66 13.02
C MET A 2 -14.68 18.28 12.43
N ALA A 3 -15.09 17.33 13.29
CA ALA A 3 -15.48 15.99 12.85
C ALA A 3 -16.77 15.95 12.02
N ARG A 4 -17.70 16.87 12.26
CA ARG A 4 -18.93 17.01 11.45
C ARG A 4 -18.61 17.56 10.07
N THR A 5 -17.69 18.52 9.97
CA THR A 5 -17.18 19.02 8.69
C THR A 5 -16.50 17.89 7.91
N ALA A 6 -15.62 17.11 8.55
CA ALA A 6 -15.04 15.93 7.92
C ALA A 6 -16.11 14.94 7.42
N GLY A 7 -17.18 14.73 8.21
CA GLY A 7 -18.33 13.95 7.78
C GLY A 7 -19.06 14.52 6.56
N ASN A 8 -19.17 15.85 6.44
CA ASN A 8 -19.74 16.47 5.23
C ASN A 8 -18.85 16.22 4.00
N GLU A 9 -17.53 16.32 4.16
CA GLU A 9 -16.57 16.06 3.07
C GLU A 9 -16.58 14.59 2.62
N LEU A 10 -16.73 13.64 3.55
CA LEU A 10 -16.94 12.23 3.21
C LEU A 10 -18.20 12.04 2.37
N ALA A 11 -19.32 12.65 2.78
CA ALA A 11 -20.58 12.54 2.07
C ALA A 11 -20.49 13.11 0.64
N THR A 12 -19.87 14.29 0.50
CA THR A 12 -19.62 14.91 -0.81
C THR A 12 -18.77 14.00 -1.69
N THR A 13 -17.70 13.44 -1.14
CA THR A 13 -16.82 12.52 -1.86
C THR A 13 -17.58 11.27 -2.30
N PHE A 14 -18.29 10.61 -1.39
CA PHE A 14 -19.05 9.39 -1.71
C PHE A 14 -20.15 9.64 -2.74
N ALA A 15 -20.87 10.76 -2.64
CA ALA A 15 -21.86 11.16 -3.65
C ALA A 15 -21.22 11.36 -5.03
N SER A 16 -20.03 11.97 -5.09
CA SER A 16 -19.31 12.16 -6.36
C SER A 16 -18.77 10.86 -6.96
N THR A 17 -18.42 9.87 -6.13
CA THR A 17 -17.83 8.59 -6.57
C THR A 17 -18.89 7.54 -6.91
N PHE A 18 -19.97 7.45 -6.12
CA PHE A 18 -20.94 6.35 -6.17
C PHE A 18 -22.36 6.81 -6.50
N GLU A 19 -22.66 8.10 -6.60
CA GLU A 19 -24.00 8.71 -6.80
C GLU A 19 -25.02 8.44 -5.67
N HIS A 20 -25.15 7.20 -5.20
CA HIS A 20 -26.11 6.75 -4.18
C HIS A 20 -25.50 5.66 -3.27
N PRO A 21 -25.83 5.60 -1.97
CA PRO A 21 -25.28 4.62 -1.02
C PRO A 21 -25.36 3.16 -1.47
N SER A 22 -26.41 2.78 -2.20
CA SER A 22 -26.58 1.43 -2.73
C SER A 22 -25.50 1.01 -3.72
N GLN A 23 -24.82 1.95 -4.39
CA GLN A 23 -23.73 1.67 -5.33
C GLN A 23 -22.36 1.55 -4.63
N MET A 24 -22.20 2.14 -3.45
CA MET A 24 -20.98 1.99 -2.62
C MET A 24 -20.85 0.57 -2.05
N GLY A 25 -21.94 -0.20 -2.04
CA GLY A 25 -22.00 -1.48 -1.35
C GLY A 25 -21.97 -1.30 0.16
N HIS A 26 -21.54 -2.32 0.89
CA HIS A 26 -21.57 -2.29 2.34
C HIS A 26 -20.33 -1.58 2.90
N CYS A 27 -20.54 -0.42 3.52
CA CYS A 27 -19.49 0.38 4.15
C CYS A 27 -19.48 0.19 5.67
N ARG A 28 -18.36 -0.27 6.25
CA ARG A 28 -18.22 -0.42 7.71
C ARG A 28 -17.30 0.64 8.28
N MET A 29 -17.76 1.32 9.33
CA MET A 29 -16.91 2.19 10.13
C MET A 29 -16.24 1.40 11.26
N TRP A 30 -14.91 1.40 11.28
CA TRP A 30 -14.09 0.88 12.37
C TRP A 30 -13.56 2.01 13.24
N VAL A 31 -13.76 1.91 14.55
CA VAL A 31 -13.46 2.98 15.50
C VAL A 31 -12.54 2.46 16.59
N SER A 32 -11.54 3.24 17.00
CA SER A 32 -10.83 2.91 18.24
C SER A 32 -11.75 3.05 19.45
N PRO A 33 -11.59 2.23 20.51
CA PRO A 33 -12.43 2.29 21.70
C PRO A 33 -12.21 3.55 22.57
N PHE A 34 -11.29 4.45 22.22
CA PHE A 34 -11.07 5.67 22.99
C PHE A 34 -12.22 6.67 22.81
N GLN A 35 -12.53 7.43 23.87
CA GLN A 35 -13.67 8.35 23.87
C GLN A 35 -13.56 9.42 22.77
N ARG A 36 -12.36 9.94 22.51
CA ARG A 36 -12.14 10.93 21.45
C ARG A 36 -12.48 10.40 20.05
N THR A 37 -12.16 9.13 19.76
CA THR A 37 -12.51 8.51 18.46
C THR A 37 -13.99 8.18 18.37
N ARG A 38 -14.62 7.77 19.48
CA ARG A 38 -16.08 7.60 19.55
C ARG A 38 -16.83 8.90 19.30
N GLN A 39 -16.38 10.01 19.90
CA GLN A 39 -16.96 11.33 19.68
C GLN A 39 -16.81 11.79 18.22
N THR A 40 -15.64 11.57 17.61
CA THR A 40 -15.42 11.83 16.18
C THR A 40 -16.35 10.99 15.31
N ALA A 41 -16.42 9.67 15.55
CA ALA A 41 -17.31 8.79 14.81
C ALA A 41 -18.78 9.19 14.94
N HIS A 42 -19.23 9.53 16.16
CA HIS A 42 -20.58 10.02 16.40
C HIS A 42 -20.89 11.28 15.59
N ALA A 43 -19.99 12.27 15.58
CA ALA A 43 -20.18 13.50 14.82
C ALA A 43 -20.20 13.28 13.29
N ILE A 44 -19.46 12.29 12.78
CA ILE A 44 -19.52 11.87 11.37
C ILE A 44 -20.87 11.20 11.07
N LEU A 45 -21.35 10.33 11.96
CA LEU A 45 -22.63 9.64 11.79
C LEU A 45 -23.84 10.59 11.88
N GLU A 46 -23.72 11.69 12.62
CA GLU A 46 -24.72 12.77 12.66
C GLU A 46 -24.69 13.68 11.41
N SER A 47 -23.65 13.58 10.57
CA SER A 47 -23.58 14.32 9.31
C SER A 47 -24.25 13.51 8.18
N PRO A 48 -24.38 14.07 6.96
CA PRO A 48 -24.87 13.32 5.80
C PRO A 48 -24.07 12.04 5.49
N ALA A 49 -22.83 11.90 5.98
CA ALA A 49 -22.06 10.66 5.80
C ALA A 49 -22.68 9.47 6.54
N GLY A 50 -23.50 9.71 7.58
CA GLY A 50 -24.18 8.64 8.31
C GLY A 50 -25.06 7.76 7.42
N GLU A 51 -25.66 8.31 6.36
CA GLU A 51 -26.48 7.55 5.40
C GLU A 51 -25.67 6.54 4.57
N TRP A 52 -24.35 6.75 4.48
CA TRP A 52 -23.43 5.89 3.74
C TRP A 52 -22.82 4.78 4.61
N VAL A 53 -22.96 4.86 5.93
CA VAL A 53 -22.36 3.90 6.87
C VAL A 53 -23.36 2.81 7.21
N SER A 54 -23.05 1.58 6.82
CA SER A 54 -23.94 0.43 7.01
C SER A 54 -23.87 -0.15 8.43
N ASP A 55 -22.68 -0.19 9.04
CA ASP A 55 -22.51 -0.53 10.45
C ASP A 55 -21.22 0.02 11.06
N VAL A 56 -21.15 0.00 12.40
CA VAL A 56 -20.02 0.49 13.18
C VAL A 56 -19.48 -0.63 14.07
N LYS A 57 -18.15 -0.77 14.13
CA LYS A 57 -17.47 -1.69 15.04
C LYS A 57 -16.26 -1.05 15.69
N GLU A 58 -15.89 -1.59 16.84
CA GLU A 58 -14.67 -1.20 17.54
C GLU A 58 -13.59 -2.27 17.45
N SER A 59 -12.34 -1.82 17.43
CA SER A 59 -11.18 -2.71 17.49
C SER A 59 -10.13 -2.15 18.45
N PRO A 60 -9.66 -2.94 19.44
CA PRO A 60 -8.58 -2.53 20.32
C PRO A 60 -7.25 -2.36 19.57
N PHE A 61 -7.11 -2.93 18.37
CA PHE A 61 -5.92 -2.74 17.54
C PHE A 61 -5.80 -1.34 16.94
N LEU A 62 -6.84 -0.50 17.04
CA LEU A 62 -6.88 0.85 16.49
C LEU A 62 -6.64 1.95 17.54
N VAL A 63 -6.28 1.60 18.78
CA VAL A 63 -5.93 2.58 19.83
C VAL A 63 -4.64 3.32 19.49
N GLU A 64 -4.45 4.52 20.05
CA GLU A 64 -3.20 5.26 19.85
C GLU A 64 -2.01 4.51 20.44
N GLN A 65 -0.79 4.83 19.97
CA GLN A 65 0.45 4.39 20.61
C GLN A 65 0.36 4.58 22.12
N ASP A 66 0.78 3.59 22.90
CA ASP A 66 0.96 3.74 24.35
C ASP A 66 2.24 4.52 24.65
N TRP A 67 2.11 5.69 25.29
CA TRP A 67 3.27 6.52 25.64
C TRP A 67 3.94 6.09 26.95
N GLY A 68 3.40 5.09 27.64
CA GLY A 68 3.94 4.55 28.88
C GLY A 68 4.10 5.63 29.94
N LEU A 69 5.32 5.79 30.46
CA LEU A 69 5.62 6.80 31.49
C LEU A 69 5.38 8.24 31.02
N PHE A 70 5.32 8.51 29.71
CA PHE A 70 5.14 9.86 29.16
C PHE A 70 3.67 10.22 28.92
N GLU A 71 2.73 9.33 29.25
CA GLU A 71 1.30 9.64 29.22
C GLU A 71 0.96 10.83 30.12
N GLY A 72 0.15 11.75 29.60
CA GLY A 72 -0.33 12.93 30.34
C GLY A 72 0.67 14.07 30.53
N THR A 73 1.98 13.86 30.36
CA THR A 73 2.99 14.94 30.37
C THR A 73 3.28 15.46 28.96
N GLY A 74 3.12 14.62 27.93
CA GLY A 74 3.52 14.96 26.56
C GLY A 74 5.04 14.92 26.37
N ILE A 75 5.48 14.91 25.10
CA ILE A 75 6.90 14.74 24.72
C ILE A 75 7.76 15.90 25.24
N ASP A 76 7.19 17.10 25.28
CA ASP A 76 7.92 18.33 25.59
C ASP A 76 8.24 18.45 27.08
N ASP A 77 7.34 17.99 27.95
CA ASP A 77 7.53 18.01 29.41
C ASP A 77 8.14 16.69 29.94
N ALA A 78 8.19 15.64 29.12
CA ALA A 78 8.77 14.35 29.49
C ALA A 78 10.25 14.47 29.88
N ARG A 79 10.99 15.39 29.25
CA ARG A 79 12.39 15.68 29.60
C ARG A 79 12.55 16.12 31.05
N ASP A 80 11.61 16.92 31.54
CA ASP A 80 11.73 17.57 32.85
C ASP A 80 11.19 16.66 33.96
N HIS A 81 10.16 15.85 33.66
CA HIS A 81 9.56 14.91 34.62
C HIS A 81 10.29 13.56 34.70
N TYR A 82 10.86 13.09 33.59
CA TYR A 82 11.50 11.77 33.46
C TYR A 82 12.85 11.87 32.71
N PRO A 83 13.84 12.60 33.26
CA PRO A 83 15.06 12.97 32.54
C PRO A 83 15.92 11.78 32.11
N ASP A 84 15.93 10.69 32.88
CA ASP A 84 16.75 9.51 32.57
C ASP A 84 16.12 8.67 31.46
N GLU A 85 14.81 8.45 31.53
CA GLU A 85 14.02 7.78 30.51
C GLU A 85 14.02 8.57 29.20
N TRP A 86 13.89 9.89 29.28
CA TRP A 86 14.03 10.78 28.13
C TRP A 86 15.38 10.62 27.46
N ARG A 87 16.47 10.68 28.23
CA ARG A 87 17.84 10.51 27.69
C ARG A 87 18.03 9.14 27.04
N ARG A 88 17.42 8.09 27.62
CA ARG A 88 17.46 6.74 27.03
C ARG A 88 16.67 6.69 25.71
N LEU A 89 15.47 7.27 25.66
CA LEU A 89 14.69 7.34 24.44
C LEU A 89 15.44 8.08 23.34
N GLN A 90 16.04 9.24 23.64
CA GLN A 90 16.83 10.01 22.66
C GLN A 90 17.98 9.17 22.10
N LYS A 91 18.75 8.49 22.96
CA LYS A 91 19.81 7.57 22.47
C LYS A 91 19.28 6.48 21.54
N LEU A 92 18.12 5.89 21.84
CA LEU A 92 17.51 4.89 20.96
C LEU A 92 17.12 5.49 19.62
N ARG A 93 16.53 6.70 19.63
CA ARG A 93 16.16 7.43 18.40
C ARG A 93 17.38 7.78 17.56
N ASP A 94 18.46 8.24 18.18
CA ASP A 94 19.69 8.61 17.48
C ASP A 94 20.38 7.39 16.84
N HIS A 95 20.32 6.23 17.51
CA HIS A 95 20.97 5.01 17.02
C HIS A 95 20.13 4.19 16.05
N GLN A 96 18.80 4.21 16.20
CA GLN A 96 17.91 3.27 15.49
C GLN A 96 16.82 3.97 14.68
N GLY A 97 16.54 5.25 14.91
CA GLY A 97 15.38 5.95 14.33
C GLY A 97 14.15 6.00 15.25
N LYS A 98 13.21 6.88 14.94
CA LYS A 98 11.94 7.06 15.69
C LYS A 98 11.05 5.84 15.63
N PHE A 99 11.04 5.15 14.48
CA PHE A 99 10.16 4.02 14.23
C PHE A 99 10.42 2.88 15.23
N TRP A 100 11.70 2.61 15.49
CA TRP A 100 12.17 1.52 16.34
C TRP A 100 12.28 1.91 17.82
N ALA A 101 12.44 3.20 18.12
CA ALA A 101 12.59 3.69 19.48
C ALA A 101 11.31 3.48 20.30
N ARG A 102 11.38 2.57 21.28
CA ARG A 102 10.26 2.25 22.18
C ARG A 102 10.13 3.27 23.30
N MET A 103 8.89 3.75 23.53
CA MET A 103 8.59 4.59 24.68
C MET A 103 8.85 3.83 26.00
N PRO A 104 9.35 4.51 27.05
CA PRO A 104 9.56 3.88 28.37
C PRO A 104 8.25 3.30 28.92
N MET A 105 8.22 1.97 29.10
CA MET A 105 7.01 1.22 29.48
C MET A 105 5.81 1.38 28.52
N GLY A 106 6.04 1.87 27.29
CA GLY A 106 5.01 2.06 26.27
C GLY A 106 5.27 1.22 25.02
N GLU A 107 4.81 1.70 23.87
CA GLU A 107 4.98 1.11 22.54
C GLU A 107 6.06 1.85 21.72
N SER A 108 6.68 1.16 20.76
CA SER A 108 7.37 1.75 19.60
C SER A 108 6.38 1.86 18.42
N CYS A 109 6.75 2.57 17.35
CA CYS A 109 5.91 2.59 16.15
C CYS A 109 5.85 1.19 15.50
N PHE A 110 6.91 0.40 15.61
CA PHE A 110 6.94 -1.01 15.19
C PHE A 110 5.91 -1.87 15.96
N ASP A 111 5.77 -1.68 17.27
CA ASP A 111 4.76 -2.39 18.07
C ASP A 111 3.33 -2.06 17.59
N VAL A 112 3.07 -0.77 17.32
CA VAL A 112 1.79 -0.30 16.76
C VAL A 112 1.53 -0.97 15.40
N CYS A 113 2.53 -1.02 14.51
CA CYS A 113 2.41 -1.70 13.22
C CYS A 113 2.05 -3.18 13.37
N THR A 114 2.73 -3.89 14.29
CA THR A 114 2.49 -5.32 14.54
C THR A 114 1.04 -5.59 14.93
N ARG A 115 0.47 -4.79 15.84
CA ARG A 115 -0.94 -4.97 16.22
C ARG A 115 -1.93 -4.52 15.14
N VAL A 116 -1.58 -3.50 14.36
CA VAL A 116 -2.40 -3.07 13.21
C VAL A 116 -2.43 -4.15 12.12
N SER A 117 -1.34 -4.88 11.87
CA SER A 117 -1.35 -6.02 10.96
C SER A 117 -2.33 -7.13 11.39
N ASN A 118 -2.49 -7.35 12.70
CA ASN A 118 -3.50 -8.29 13.22
C ASN A 118 -4.94 -7.82 12.94
N PHE A 119 -5.17 -6.50 12.84
CA PHE A 119 -6.46 -5.96 12.42
C PHE A 119 -6.81 -6.34 10.97
N PHE A 120 -5.82 -6.46 10.08
CA PHE A 120 -6.07 -6.79 8.67
C PHE A 120 -6.65 -8.19 8.47
N SER A 121 -6.33 -9.14 9.36
CA SER A 121 -6.99 -10.45 9.38
C SER A 121 -8.49 -10.34 9.66
N THR A 122 -8.94 -9.28 10.34
CA THR A 122 -10.36 -9.00 10.58
C THR A 122 -11.01 -8.41 9.34
N THR A 123 -10.38 -7.44 8.68
CA THR A 123 -10.90 -6.84 7.44
C THR A 123 -10.96 -7.85 6.30
N ALA A 124 -9.95 -8.73 6.15
CA ALA A 124 -9.96 -9.81 5.17
C ALA A 124 -11.13 -10.79 5.36
N ARG A 125 -11.46 -11.13 6.62
CA ARG A 125 -12.62 -11.98 6.96
C ARG A 125 -13.97 -11.28 6.79
N ASP A 126 -13.97 -9.96 6.73
CA ASP A 126 -15.16 -9.14 6.53
C ASP A 126 -15.46 -8.93 5.05
N ARG A 127 -14.44 -8.90 4.18
CA ARG A 127 -14.61 -8.81 2.72
C ARG A 127 -15.42 -9.97 2.14
N SER A 128 -15.25 -11.18 2.69
CA SER A 128 -15.94 -12.38 2.18
C SER A 128 -17.42 -12.44 2.62
N PRO A 129 -18.39 -12.57 1.69
CA PRO A 129 -19.79 -12.77 2.03
C PRO A 129 -19.98 -14.02 2.89
N LYS A 130 -20.76 -13.90 3.97
CA LYS A 130 -21.09 -15.05 4.82
C LYS A 130 -22.49 -15.53 4.45
N TRP A 131 -22.59 -16.19 3.30
CA TRP A 131 -23.85 -16.63 2.67
C TRP A 131 -24.75 -17.41 3.64
N PHE A 132 -24.17 -18.28 4.46
CA PHE A 132 -24.90 -19.07 5.48
C PHE A 132 -25.44 -18.23 6.65
N LYS A 133 -24.95 -17.00 6.83
CA LYS A 133 -25.45 -16.04 7.83
C LYS A 133 -26.28 -14.92 7.21
N GLY A 134 -26.51 -14.95 5.89
CA GLY A 134 -27.18 -13.87 5.15
C GLY A 134 -26.48 -12.51 5.29
N ARG A 135 -25.16 -12.49 5.55
CA ARG A 135 -24.41 -11.22 5.71
C ARG A 135 -23.64 -10.90 4.42
N PRO A 136 -23.85 -9.71 3.83
CA PRO A 136 -23.05 -9.26 2.70
C PRO A 136 -21.57 -9.14 3.11
N GLY A 137 -20.69 -9.19 2.11
CA GLY A 137 -19.28 -8.83 2.30
C GLY A 137 -19.16 -7.33 2.60
N ILE A 138 -18.04 -6.92 3.15
CA ILE A 138 -17.70 -5.50 3.34
C ILE A 138 -16.87 -5.04 2.14
N ASP A 139 -17.40 -4.08 1.39
CA ASP A 139 -16.77 -3.54 0.19
C ASP A 139 -15.85 -2.38 0.54
N ASN A 140 -16.30 -1.52 1.47
CA ASN A 140 -15.61 -0.29 1.87
C ASN A 140 -15.48 -0.19 3.39
N ILE A 141 -14.41 0.45 3.87
CA ILE A 141 -14.23 0.73 5.30
C ILE A 141 -13.85 2.19 5.56
N ILE A 142 -14.37 2.74 6.65
CA ILE A 142 -13.92 4.01 7.23
C ILE A 142 -13.20 3.68 8.53
N VAL A 143 -11.97 4.17 8.72
CA VAL A 143 -11.20 3.93 9.95
C VAL A 143 -11.06 5.23 10.73
N VAL A 144 -11.65 5.30 11.93
CA VAL A 144 -11.54 6.42 12.86
C VAL A 144 -10.57 6.06 13.98
N SER A 145 -9.36 6.60 13.89
CA SER A 145 -8.23 6.25 14.77
C SER A 145 -7.38 7.50 15.10
N HIS A 146 -6.08 7.31 15.35
CA HIS A 146 -5.17 8.33 15.89
C HIS A 146 -3.92 8.48 15.04
N GLY A 147 -3.10 9.50 15.31
CA GLY A 147 -2.03 9.92 14.41
C GLY A 147 -0.99 8.82 14.13
N VAL A 148 -0.43 8.20 15.16
CA VAL A 148 0.60 7.15 14.97
C VAL A 148 -0.05 5.91 14.35
N THR A 149 -1.25 5.56 14.81
CA THR A 149 -1.96 4.35 14.36
C THR A 149 -2.43 4.43 12.92
N ILE A 150 -2.91 5.58 12.45
CA ILE A 150 -3.28 5.81 11.04
C ILE A 150 -2.04 5.66 10.15
N ARG A 151 -0.88 6.16 10.59
CA ARG A 151 0.36 5.99 9.82
C ARG A 151 0.83 4.55 9.78
N SER A 152 0.75 3.85 10.92
CA SER A 152 1.03 2.42 10.96
C SER A 152 0.07 1.64 10.06
N PHE A 153 -1.21 2.03 10.00
CA PHE A 153 -2.17 1.47 9.07
C PHE A 153 -1.74 1.67 7.62
N ILE A 154 -1.46 2.91 7.21
CA ILE A 154 -1.04 3.23 5.84
C ILE A 154 0.22 2.48 5.46
N MET A 155 1.26 2.55 6.30
CA MET A 155 2.53 1.89 6.03
C MET A 155 2.36 0.38 5.84
N MET A 156 1.64 -0.28 6.76
CA MET A 156 1.43 -1.73 6.68
C MET A 156 0.46 -2.14 5.57
N TRP A 157 -0.52 -1.32 5.23
CA TRP A 157 -1.52 -1.62 4.19
C TRP A 157 -0.99 -1.37 2.78
N CYS A 158 -0.24 -0.28 2.60
CA CYS A 158 0.38 0.11 1.34
C CYS A 158 1.79 -0.48 1.14
N ASN A 159 2.27 -1.30 2.09
CA ASN A 159 3.59 -1.93 2.05
C ASN A 159 4.75 -0.93 1.93
N PHE A 160 4.67 0.20 2.64
CA PHE A 160 5.75 1.16 2.73
C PHE A 160 6.82 0.72 3.74
N SER A 161 8.03 1.22 3.52
CA SER A 161 9.19 0.99 4.40
C SER A 161 9.06 1.72 5.74
N PRO A 162 9.82 1.29 6.77
CA PRO A 162 10.01 2.07 8.00
C PRO A 162 10.52 3.50 7.73
N GLU A 163 11.29 3.73 6.67
CA GLU A 163 11.83 5.04 6.31
C GLU A 163 10.74 6.01 5.86
N TRP A 164 9.68 5.53 5.19
CA TRP A 164 8.48 6.34 4.95
C TRP A 164 7.90 6.88 6.27
N PHE A 165 7.99 6.09 7.35
CA PHE A 165 7.56 6.51 8.69
C PHE A 165 8.51 7.55 9.33
N GLU A 166 9.77 7.62 8.92
CA GLU A 166 10.68 8.65 9.42
C GLU A 166 10.43 10.01 8.75
N VAL A 167 10.18 10.00 7.43
CA VAL A 167 10.06 11.22 6.62
C VAL A 167 8.66 11.84 6.63
N ASN A 168 7.62 11.06 6.95
CA ASN A 168 6.25 11.57 7.04
C ASN A 168 5.85 11.93 8.48
N VAL A 169 4.87 12.82 8.61
CA VAL A 169 4.33 13.27 9.90
C VAL A 169 2.93 12.73 10.16
N ASN A 170 2.49 12.81 11.42
CA ASN A 170 1.14 12.41 11.82
C ASN A 170 0.08 13.24 11.07
N PRO A 171 -1.01 12.61 10.60
CA PRO A 171 -2.11 13.33 9.97
C PRO A 171 -2.73 14.37 10.91
N PRO A 172 -3.21 15.51 10.39
CA PRO A 172 -3.87 16.53 11.19
C PRO A 172 -5.18 16.06 11.86
N ASN A 173 -5.71 16.91 12.73
CA ASN A 173 -6.96 16.60 13.42
C ASN A 173 -8.12 16.54 12.43
N CYS A 174 -8.91 15.46 12.47
CA CYS A 174 -10.07 15.23 11.60
C CYS A 174 -9.75 15.28 10.09
N SER A 175 -8.49 15.15 9.66
CA SER A 175 -8.16 14.98 8.24
C SER A 175 -8.65 13.64 7.71
N ILE A 176 -8.88 13.54 6.41
CA ILE A 176 -9.31 12.31 5.74
C ILE A 176 -8.26 11.92 4.71
N LEU A 177 -7.74 10.71 4.85
CA LEU A 177 -6.82 10.07 3.91
C LEU A 177 -7.56 8.99 3.13
N HIS A 178 -7.32 8.91 1.82
CA HIS A 178 -7.91 7.91 0.94
C HIS A 178 -6.87 6.88 0.52
N ILE A 179 -7.23 5.62 0.72
CA ILE A 179 -6.50 4.47 0.19
C ILE A 179 -7.45 3.74 -0.74
N GLU A 180 -6.99 3.47 -1.95
CA GLU A 180 -7.70 2.66 -2.93
C GLU A 180 -6.89 1.39 -3.18
N ASP A 181 -7.49 0.23 -2.93
CA ASP A 181 -6.81 -1.07 -2.85
C ASP A 181 -5.60 -1.02 -1.90
N SER A 182 -4.37 -1.05 -2.43
CA SER A 182 -3.13 -0.95 -1.67
C SER A 182 -2.39 0.38 -1.93
N THR A 183 -3.04 1.34 -2.59
CA THR A 183 -2.40 2.60 -3.01
C THR A 183 -2.92 3.77 -2.19
N LEU A 184 -2.01 4.50 -1.54
CA LEU A 184 -2.33 5.76 -0.88
C LEU A 184 -2.59 6.84 -1.94
N ARG A 185 -3.83 7.34 -2.00
CA ARG A 185 -4.25 8.40 -2.93
C ARG A 185 -4.01 9.81 -2.39
N GLY A 186 -3.78 9.94 -1.08
CA GLY A 186 -3.52 11.22 -0.41
C GLY A 186 -4.72 11.71 0.40
N TYR A 187 -4.71 13.01 0.73
CA TYR A 187 -5.76 13.64 1.53
C TYR A 187 -6.98 13.99 0.67
N LEU A 188 -8.17 13.57 1.11
CA LEU A 188 -9.44 14.11 0.62
C LEU A 188 -9.84 15.38 1.36
N PHE A 189 -9.44 15.47 2.63
CA PHE A 189 -9.71 16.62 3.47
C PHE A 189 -8.50 16.88 4.38
N PRO A 190 -7.94 18.10 4.36
CA PRO A 190 -6.73 18.43 5.10
C PRO A 190 -6.93 18.49 6.63
N GLY A 191 -8.16 18.66 7.09
CA GLY A 191 -8.46 18.72 8.52
C GLY A 191 -7.96 20.01 9.16
N TYR A 192 -7.50 19.90 10.40
CA TYR A 192 -7.25 21.05 11.26
C TYR A 192 -5.91 20.94 12.00
N GLY A 193 -5.24 22.09 12.15
CA GLY A 193 -4.04 22.22 12.96
C GLY A 193 -4.31 22.07 14.46
N LYS A 194 -3.24 22.03 15.26
CA LYS A 194 -3.33 21.96 16.73
C LYS A 194 -4.06 23.15 17.35
N ASN A 195 -4.04 24.30 16.68
CA ASN A 195 -4.76 25.52 17.06
C ASN A 195 -6.25 25.51 16.65
N GLY A 196 -6.72 24.44 16.00
CA GLY A 196 -8.09 24.30 15.52
C GLY A 196 -8.40 25.05 14.22
N GLN A 197 -7.41 25.68 13.57
CA GLN A 197 -7.59 26.31 12.27
C GLN A 197 -7.59 25.26 11.16
N ALA A 198 -8.40 25.48 10.13
CA ALA A 198 -8.40 24.65 8.93
C ALA A 198 -7.04 24.75 8.23
N LEU A 199 -6.61 23.64 7.65
CA LEU A 199 -5.38 23.55 6.86
C LEU A 199 -5.73 23.46 5.38
N ASP A 200 -4.78 23.80 4.53
CA ASP A 200 -4.86 23.58 3.09
C ASP A 200 -4.15 22.28 2.71
N VAL A 201 -4.56 21.65 1.61
CA VAL A 201 -4.02 20.33 1.22
C VAL A 201 -2.56 20.43 0.77
N GLU A 202 -2.19 21.58 0.22
CA GLU A 202 -0.85 21.93 -0.24
C GLU A 202 0.18 21.93 0.91
N ASP A 203 -0.28 22.18 2.15
CA ASP A 203 0.55 22.18 3.35
C ASP A 203 0.79 20.75 3.90
N LEU A 204 0.15 19.73 3.32
CA LEU A 204 0.13 18.35 3.83
C LEU A 204 0.85 17.36 2.91
N ALA A 205 1.91 17.82 2.23
CA ALA A 205 2.71 16.99 1.36
C ALA A 205 3.08 15.65 2.03
N ILE A 206 2.70 14.55 1.38
CA ILE A 206 3.09 13.19 1.78
C ILE A 206 4.38 12.89 1.02
N ALA A 207 5.47 12.76 1.74
CA ALA A 207 6.74 12.40 1.14
C ALA A 207 6.63 10.98 0.56
N PRO A 208 7.18 10.74 -0.65
CA PRO A 208 7.25 9.39 -1.19
C PRO A 208 8.04 8.48 -0.25
N ASP A 209 7.76 7.18 -0.32
CA ASP A 209 8.57 6.19 0.38
C ASP A 209 9.98 6.23 -0.23
N PRO A 210 11.02 6.57 0.54
CA PRO A 210 12.39 6.46 0.05
C PRO A 210 12.61 4.97 -0.20
N SER A 211 12.51 4.54 -1.46
CA SER A 211 12.49 3.10 -1.75
C SER A 211 13.80 2.48 -1.24
N PHE A 212 13.76 1.22 -0.79
CA PHE A 212 14.98 0.50 -0.43
C PHE A 212 16.03 0.57 -1.55
N ILE A 213 15.56 0.56 -2.81
CA ILE A 213 16.37 0.74 -4.01
C ILE A 213 16.98 2.15 -4.05
N GLU A 214 16.23 3.23 -3.86
CA GLU A 214 16.76 4.60 -3.82
C GLU A 214 17.77 4.83 -2.69
N ILE A 215 17.56 4.19 -1.53
CA ILE A 215 18.48 4.23 -0.39
C ILE A 215 19.78 3.48 -0.75
N LEU A 216 19.67 2.28 -1.34
CA LEU A 216 20.81 1.51 -1.83
C LEU A 216 21.54 2.26 -2.93
N GLU A 217 20.86 2.76 -3.95
CA GLU A 217 21.41 3.57 -5.04
C GLU A 217 22.07 4.84 -4.50
N GLY A 218 21.47 5.48 -3.49
CA GLY A 218 22.02 6.62 -2.76
C GLY A 218 23.30 6.30 -2.00
N ALA A 219 23.36 5.15 -1.34
CA ALA A 219 24.54 4.64 -0.66
C ALA A 219 25.63 4.15 -1.64
N CYS A 220 25.20 3.64 -2.80
CA CYS A 220 26.02 3.23 -3.93
C CYS A 220 26.46 4.40 -4.82
N LYS A 221 26.24 5.68 -4.45
CA LYS A 221 26.73 6.87 -5.20
C LYS A 221 28.26 7.02 -5.25
N GLY A 222 29.00 5.91 -5.30
CA GLY A 222 30.36 5.79 -5.81
C GLY A 222 30.52 4.72 -6.91
N GLU A 223 29.53 3.84 -7.11
CA GLU A 223 29.55 2.76 -8.11
C GLU A 223 28.20 2.74 -8.84
N VAL A 224 28.20 3.23 -10.07
CA VAL A 224 27.05 3.13 -10.99
C VAL A 224 26.83 1.65 -11.28
N CYS A 225 25.73 1.08 -10.80
CA CYS A 225 25.27 -0.21 -11.30
C CYS A 225 24.66 0.02 -12.68
N ASP A 226 25.15 -0.72 -13.70
CA ASP A 226 24.64 -0.59 -15.06
C ASP A 226 23.13 -0.94 -15.07
N PRO A 227 22.26 -0.11 -15.66
CA PRO A 227 20.84 -0.43 -15.76
C PRO A 227 20.63 -1.76 -16.50
N TYR A 228 19.50 -2.44 -16.28
CA TYR A 228 19.19 -3.66 -17.04
C TYR A 228 19.15 -3.33 -18.55
N HIS A 229 19.88 -4.09 -19.34
CA HIS A 229 19.87 -3.96 -20.80
C HIS A 229 19.09 -5.12 -21.40
N TRP A 230 18.03 -4.82 -22.14
CA TRP A 230 17.24 -5.83 -22.86
C TRP A 230 18.13 -6.68 -23.79
N THR A 231 18.05 -8.00 -23.64
CA THR A 231 18.95 -8.93 -24.34
C THR A 231 18.25 -9.72 -25.45
N ASN A 232 19.05 -10.38 -26.30
CA ASN A 232 18.52 -11.34 -27.28
C ASN A 232 17.83 -12.54 -26.62
N LYS A 233 18.21 -12.92 -25.39
CA LYS A 233 17.51 -13.97 -24.64
C LYS A 233 16.10 -13.54 -24.26
N ASP A 234 15.93 -12.28 -23.89
CA ASP A 234 14.62 -11.72 -23.53
C ASP A 234 13.71 -11.64 -24.74
N THR A 235 14.23 -11.21 -25.89
CA THR A 235 13.49 -11.25 -27.17
C THR A 235 13.05 -12.67 -27.53
N GLY A 236 13.94 -13.66 -27.36
CA GLY A 236 13.60 -15.06 -27.62
C GLY A 236 12.51 -15.58 -26.68
N ALA A 237 12.63 -15.30 -25.39
CA ALA A 237 11.63 -15.70 -24.40
C ALA A 237 10.29 -14.98 -24.60
N LEU A 238 10.30 -13.71 -25.01
CA LEU A 238 9.09 -12.96 -25.33
C LEU A 238 8.39 -13.56 -26.54
N HIS A 239 9.16 -13.96 -27.55
CA HIS A 239 8.61 -14.63 -28.72
C HIS A 239 7.98 -15.98 -28.38
N GLU A 240 8.61 -16.78 -27.51
CA GLU A 240 8.01 -18.03 -27.02
C GLU A 240 6.72 -17.81 -26.23
N PHE A 241 6.70 -16.76 -25.40
CA PHE A 241 5.53 -16.36 -24.63
C PHE A 241 4.40 -15.88 -25.52
N PHE A 242 4.68 -14.99 -26.47
CA PHE A 242 3.74 -14.47 -27.45
C PHE A 242 3.03 -15.62 -28.19
N ASN A 243 3.81 -16.55 -28.73
CA ASN A 243 3.27 -17.73 -29.42
C ASN A 243 2.51 -18.70 -28.50
N ALA A 244 2.73 -18.64 -27.17
CA ALA A 244 2.00 -19.46 -26.22
C ALA A 244 0.62 -18.90 -25.89
N ILE A 245 0.40 -17.60 -26.11
CA ILE A 245 -0.85 -16.91 -25.81
C ILE A 245 -1.64 -16.52 -27.06
N ASP A 246 -1.01 -16.51 -28.25
CA ASP A 246 -1.67 -16.41 -29.56
C ASP A 246 -2.34 -17.76 -29.90
N ASP A 247 -3.60 -17.92 -29.48
CA ASP A 247 -4.31 -19.20 -29.55
C ASP A 247 -4.70 -19.53 -31.00
N ASP A 248 -5.07 -18.52 -31.79
CA ASP A 248 -5.53 -18.69 -33.17
C ASP A 248 -4.41 -18.55 -34.22
N ARG A 249 -3.20 -18.14 -33.80
CA ARG A 249 -1.99 -17.97 -34.62
C ARG A 249 -2.15 -16.93 -35.72
N ASN A 250 -2.93 -15.89 -35.45
CA ASN A 250 -3.15 -14.79 -36.38
C ASN A 250 -2.03 -13.72 -36.32
N GLY A 251 -1.08 -13.85 -35.37
CA GLY A 251 0.03 -12.92 -35.19
C GLY A 251 -0.30 -11.69 -34.35
N VAL A 252 -1.47 -11.64 -33.71
CA VAL A 252 -1.92 -10.58 -32.81
C VAL A 252 -2.63 -11.17 -31.59
N ILE A 253 -2.33 -10.65 -30.39
CA ILE A 253 -3.00 -11.08 -29.17
C ILE A 253 -4.26 -10.25 -28.96
N SER A 254 -5.42 -10.90 -28.89
CA SER A 254 -6.68 -10.26 -28.51
C SER A 254 -6.83 -10.11 -26.99
N ILE A 255 -7.72 -9.22 -26.55
CA ILE A 255 -8.10 -9.10 -25.13
C ILE A 255 -8.58 -10.44 -24.57
N GLN A 256 -9.32 -11.22 -25.34
CA GLN A 256 -9.84 -12.51 -24.90
C GLN A 256 -8.73 -13.54 -24.66
N GLU A 257 -7.73 -13.58 -25.53
CA GLU A 257 -6.55 -14.44 -25.38
C GLU A 257 -5.70 -14.02 -24.18
N ALA A 258 -5.43 -12.72 -24.04
CA ALA A 258 -4.72 -12.19 -22.89
C ALA A 258 -5.45 -12.51 -21.57
N GLN A 259 -6.78 -12.34 -21.52
CA GLN A 259 -7.60 -12.67 -20.34
C GLN A 259 -7.56 -14.15 -20.00
N ARG A 260 -7.56 -15.03 -21.02
CA ARG A 260 -7.54 -16.49 -20.82
C ARG A 260 -6.25 -16.94 -20.16
N HIS A 261 -5.11 -16.43 -20.62
CA HIS A 261 -3.78 -16.86 -20.15
C HIS A 261 -3.27 -16.08 -18.95
N LEU A 262 -3.50 -14.77 -18.92
CA LEU A 262 -2.97 -13.85 -17.89
C LEU A 262 -3.98 -13.52 -16.79
N GLY A 263 -5.26 -13.82 -17.02
CA GLY A 263 -6.36 -13.40 -16.15
C GLY A 263 -6.72 -11.92 -16.31
N PRO A 264 -7.86 -11.48 -15.76
CA PRO A 264 -8.41 -10.15 -15.98
C PRO A 264 -7.49 -9.00 -15.53
N HIS A 265 -6.72 -9.20 -14.46
CA HIS A 265 -5.77 -8.19 -13.96
C HIS A 265 -4.47 -8.16 -14.76
N GLY A 266 -3.95 -9.32 -15.19
CA GLY A 266 -2.73 -9.41 -16.01
C GLY A 266 -2.94 -8.92 -17.43
N SER A 267 -4.12 -9.13 -18.01
CA SER A 267 -4.48 -8.58 -19.33
C SER A 267 -4.61 -7.06 -19.32
N SER A 268 -5.03 -6.47 -18.19
CA SER A 268 -5.26 -5.02 -18.10
C SER A 268 -3.95 -4.25 -18.22
N GLY A 269 -2.85 -4.69 -17.58
CA GLY A 269 -1.61 -3.91 -17.55
C GLY A 269 -0.97 -3.70 -18.93
N ILE A 270 -0.81 -4.76 -19.72
CA ILE A 270 -0.16 -4.69 -21.04
C ILE A 270 -1.12 -4.09 -22.09
N MET A 271 -2.40 -4.48 -22.09
CA MET A 271 -3.37 -3.98 -23.08
C MET A 271 -3.77 -2.52 -22.84
N GLN A 272 -3.84 -2.07 -21.59
CA GLN A 272 -4.15 -0.67 -21.26
C GLN A 272 -3.01 0.26 -21.67
N LYS A 273 -1.74 -0.17 -21.55
CA LYS A 273 -0.58 0.56 -22.08
C LYS A 273 -0.63 0.68 -23.62
N ALA A 274 -1.11 -0.35 -24.31
CA ALA A 274 -1.25 -0.33 -25.77
C ALA A 274 -2.38 0.59 -26.27
N SER A 275 -3.38 0.90 -25.44
CA SER A 275 -4.60 1.65 -25.84
C SER A 275 -5.35 1.03 -27.04
N GLU A 276 -5.17 -0.27 -27.29
CA GLU A 276 -5.67 -1.01 -28.44
C GLU A 276 -6.35 -2.33 -28.01
N ASN A 277 -7.26 -2.84 -28.85
CA ASN A 277 -7.98 -4.09 -28.58
C ASN A 277 -7.18 -5.37 -28.95
N THR A 278 -6.07 -5.19 -29.67
CA THR A 278 -5.18 -6.25 -30.14
C THR A 278 -3.74 -5.79 -30.02
N LEU A 279 -2.80 -6.71 -29.84
CA LEU A 279 -1.38 -6.40 -29.69
C LEU A 279 -0.50 -7.34 -30.52
N ASP A 280 0.24 -6.80 -31.48
CA ASP A 280 1.24 -7.57 -32.24
C ASP A 280 2.55 -7.75 -31.47
N PHE A 281 3.45 -8.59 -32.01
CA PHE A 281 4.72 -8.90 -31.37
C PHE A 281 5.66 -7.68 -31.27
N GLU A 282 5.72 -6.85 -32.32
CA GLU A 282 6.63 -5.69 -32.34
C GLU A 282 6.22 -4.69 -31.26
N LYS A 283 4.92 -4.43 -31.13
CA LYS A 283 4.41 -3.52 -30.13
C LYS A 283 4.53 -4.08 -28.72
N MET A 284 4.30 -5.38 -28.54
CA MET A 284 4.58 -6.03 -27.25
C MET A 284 6.06 -5.90 -26.88
N LEU A 285 6.98 -6.10 -27.83
CA LEU A 285 8.42 -5.94 -27.61
C LEU A 285 8.81 -4.51 -27.23
N GLU A 286 8.22 -3.49 -27.86
CA GLU A 286 8.42 -2.09 -27.46
C GLU A 286 7.98 -1.85 -26.02
N LEU A 287 6.76 -2.26 -25.66
CA LEU A 287 6.21 -2.06 -24.32
C LEU A 287 7.08 -2.71 -23.23
N PHE A 288 7.59 -3.91 -23.47
CA PHE A 288 8.49 -4.57 -22.52
C PHE A 288 9.87 -3.90 -22.42
N LYS A 289 10.38 -3.33 -23.52
CA LYS A 289 11.63 -2.55 -23.51
C LYS A 289 11.46 -1.20 -22.79
N GLU A 290 10.30 -0.55 -22.94
CA GLU A 290 9.97 0.67 -22.19
C GLU A 290 9.79 0.36 -20.71
N ASP A 291 9.03 -0.70 -20.37
CA ASP A 291 8.82 -1.13 -18.99
C ASP A 291 10.14 -1.51 -18.29
N CYS A 292 11.08 -2.11 -19.03
CA CYS A 292 12.44 -2.38 -18.56
C CYS A 292 13.21 -1.12 -18.12
N LEU A 293 12.98 0.03 -18.77
CA LEU A 293 13.66 1.29 -18.44
C LEU A 293 12.98 2.02 -17.27
N GLU A 294 11.66 1.93 -17.19
CA GLU A 294 10.86 2.56 -16.13
C GLU A 294 10.83 1.74 -14.84
N ASN A 295 10.78 0.41 -14.96
CA ASN A 295 10.60 -0.56 -13.89
C ASN A 295 11.60 -1.72 -14.06
N PRO A 296 12.85 -1.59 -13.58
CA PRO A 296 13.84 -2.64 -13.73
C PRO A 296 13.34 -3.94 -13.05
N PRO A 297 13.37 -5.10 -13.75
CA PRO A 297 12.68 -6.29 -13.30
C PRO A 297 13.49 -7.03 -12.23
N PRO A 298 12.88 -7.54 -11.14
CA PRO A 298 13.55 -8.21 -10.01
C PRO A 298 14.39 -9.47 -10.38
N ILE A 299 14.27 -9.95 -11.62
CA ILE A 299 15.14 -10.93 -12.30
C ILE A 299 15.13 -10.62 -13.81
N ALA A 300 16.10 -11.14 -14.57
CA ALA A 300 16.12 -10.95 -16.02
C ALA A 300 14.83 -11.41 -16.71
N TYR A 301 14.36 -10.66 -17.72
CA TYR A 301 13.03 -10.84 -18.33
C TYR A 301 12.82 -12.24 -18.91
N HIS A 302 13.84 -12.87 -19.49
CA HIS A 302 13.73 -14.24 -20.00
C HIS A 302 13.36 -15.27 -18.92
N HIS A 303 13.71 -15.05 -17.65
CA HIS A 303 13.24 -15.91 -16.55
C HIS A 303 11.75 -15.71 -16.28
N ILE A 304 11.30 -14.46 -16.21
CA ILE A 304 9.88 -14.09 -16.01
C ILE A 304 9.03 -14.69 -17.13
N LEU A 305 9.44 -14.44 -18.38
CA LEU A 305 8.74 -14.88 -19.59
C LEU A 305 8.75 -16.40 -19.73
N SER A 306 9.83 -17.08 -19.31
CA SER A 306 9.87 -18.54 -19.30
C SER A 306 8.85 -19.13 -18.32
N VAL A 307 8.74 -18.58 -17.10
CA VAL A 307 7.72 -19.02 -16.12
C VAL A 307 6.32 -18.74 -16.66
N ALA A 308 6.07 -17.53 -17.17
CA ALA A 308 4.79 -17.15 -17.76
C ALA A 308 4.41 -18.07 -18.93
N THR A 309 5.36 -18.44 -19.78
CA THR A 309 5.17 -19.38 -20.90
C THR A 309 4.78 -20.77 -20.41
N LYS A 310 5.43 -21.29 -19.35
CA LYS A 310 5.07 -22.59 -18.76
C LYS A 310 3.65 -22.58 -18.20
N VAL A 311 3.24 -21.47 -17.58
CA VAL A 311 1.88 -21.29 -17.07
C VAL A 311 0.86 -21.22 -18.22
N ALA A 312 1.13 -20.42 -19.26
CA ALA A 312 0.26 -20.31 -20.43
C ALA A 312 0.08 -21.66 -21.16
N LYS A 313 1.14 -22.45 -21.27
CA LYS A 313 1.10 -23.80 -21.85
C LYS A 313 0.47 -24.86 -20.94
N GLY A 314 0.03 -24.49 -19.73
CA GLY A 314 -0.52 -25.42 -18.74
C GLY A 314 0.50 -26.41 -18.16
N GLN A 315 1.79 -26.13 -18.32
CA GLN A 315 2.90 -26.94 -17.79
C GLN A 315 3.15 -26.66 -16.30
N LEU A 316 2.75 -25.47 -15.83
CA LEU A 316 2.74 -25.09 -14.42
C LEU A 316 1.35 -24.55 -14.04
N SER A 317 0.91 -24.85 -12.82
CA SER A 317 -0.20 -24.13 -12.21
C SER A 317 0.24 -22.69 -11.90
N LYS A 318 -0.71 -21.74 -11.75
CA LYS A 318 -0.38 -20.36 -11.37
C LYS A 318 0.40 -20.30 -10.04
N ALA A 319 -0.04 -21.08 -9.05
CA ALA A 319 0.59 -21.14 -7.74
C ALA A 319 2.02 -21.74 -7.79
N ASP A 320 2.26 -22.72 -8.67
CA ASP A 320 3.61 -23.28 -8.82
C ASP A 320 4.51 -22.39 -9.70
N GLY A 321 3.92 -21.61 -10.62
CA GLY A 321 4.61 -20.54 -11.33
C GLY A 321 5.13 -19.45 -10.37
N GLU A 322 4.31 -19.02 -9.41
CA GLU A 322 4.73 -18.07 -8.37
C GLU A 322 5.91 -18.61 -7.54
N LYS A 323 5.88 -19.89 -7.15
CA LYS A 323 7.00 -20.53 -6.42
C LYS A 323 8.26 -20.60 -7.26
N GLU A 324 8.15 -20.97 -8.53
CA GLU A 324 9.31 -21.06 -9.44
C GLU A 324 9.92 -19.68 -9.70
N TYR A 325 9.09 -18.63 -9.81
CA TYR A 325 9.55 -17.26 -9.91
C TYR A 325 10.39 -16.84 -8.68
N VAL A 326 9.89 -17.10 -7.47
CA VAL A 326 10.63 -16.81 -6.22
C VAL A 326 11.96 -17.54 -6.19
N ARG A 327 11.96 -18.83 -6.55
CA ARG A 327 13.17 -19.65 -6.62
C ARG A 327 14.20 -19.08 -7.62
N LEU A 328 13.75 -18.61 -8.79
CA LEU A 328 14.64 -17.99 -9.78
C LEU A 328 15.21 -16.67 -9.27
N ALA A 329 14.44 -15.88 -8.52
CA ALA A 329 14.95 -14.68 -7.87
C ALA A 329 16.07 -14.97 -6.86
N GLU A 330 15.91 -16.00 -6.03
CA GLU A 330 16.95 -16.45 -5.10
C GLU A 330 18.22 -16.93 -5.82
N LEU A 331 18.07 -17.64 -6.95
CA LEU A 331 19.18 -18.12 -7.76
C LEU A 331 19.91 -16.98 -8.49
N SER A 332 19.17 -16.04 -9.09
CA SER A 332 19.76 -14.88 -9.76
C SER A 332 20.52 -13.97 -8.77
N PHE A 333 20.00 -13.84 -7.54
CA PHE A 333 20.73 -13.18 -6.46
C PHE A 333 22.03 -13.91 -6.14
N SER A 334 21.99 -15.24 -5.99
CA SER A 334 23.16 -16.07 -5.68
C SER A 334 24.23 -16.08 -6.78
N ASN A 335 23.83 -15.89 -8.04
CA ASN A 335 24.71 -15.92 -9.20
C ASN A 335 25.18 -14.52 -9.66
N ASN A 336 24.82 -13.45 -8.94
CA ASN A 336 25.08 -12.06 -9.38
C ASN A 336 24.52 -11.76 -10.79
N GLU A 337 23.41 -12.39 -11.14
CA GLU A 337 22.69 -12.13 -12.40
C GLU A 337 21.65 -11.01 -12.26
N LEU A 338 21.59 -10.38 -11.09
CA LEU A 338 20.67 -9.27 -10.85
C LEU A 338 21.16 -8.00 -11.56
N PRO A 339 20.29 -7.36 -12.37
CA PRO A 339 20.66 -6.23 -13.21
C PRO A 339 21.30 -5.05 -12.49
N TRP A 340 20.91 -4.79 -11.23
CA TRP A 340 21.38 -3.65 -10.43
C TRP A 340 22.41 -4.03 -9.36
N MET A 341 22.92 -5.28 -9.34
CA MET A 341 24.04 -5.61 -8.46
C MET A 341 25.32 -5.49 -9.26
N GLY A 342 26.12 -4.46 -8.94
CA GLY A 342 27.47 -4.29 -9.45
C GLY A 342 28.26 -5.59 -9.29
N ARG A 343 29.01 -5.97 -10.33
CA ARG A 343 29.96 -7.07 -10.22
C ARG A 343 31.11 -6.57 -9.34
N GLU A 344 31.22 -7.11 -8.12
CA GLU A 344 32.44 -6.98 -7.31
C GLU A 344 33.68 -7.49 -8.06
#